data_AF-A0A847EE20-F1
#
_entry.id   AF-A0A847EE20-F1
#
_cell.length_a   1.000
_cell.length_b   1.000
_cell.length_c   1.000
_cell.angle_alpha   90.00
_cell.angle_beta   90.00
_cell.angle_gamma   90.00
#
_symmetry.space_group_name_H-M   'P 1'
#
loop_
_entity.id
_entity.type
_entity.pdbx_description
1 polymer ?
#
loop_
_entity_poly.entity_id
_entity_poly.type
_entity_poly.pdbx_seq_one_letter_code
_entity_poly.pdbx_strand_id
1 'polypeptide(L)'
;MANKQVLDYTKKSLEKGYTVEQISTALLDQGWSPTEINEALLKAQETIQQKLAKSIAPPAPPKKSEWSIDLKSLSASQILLYLGGLIIVLAGAIYIGINWSQWGLVARIFAIFLPMLICYIVGVPMFFNDGYKKQSVVFLAVGSLLFPFFLTILFTELKIFAQPFDNDFCLAVSLLSFVLYLVSSFIFRFPIWAFLYQGAGLSVFYFLIVFVGAGNIFGRTTMSWLFLVLGTAYLFFSLLYDKSGQKDEGRYSYRFGTLVVAWSFIVLLNETFSNQGYLAYLLFILGVAYFFFGVFCEKNNFRKYCQAPYFIGAGVIFFSLSRLASGGTLLKNLTGSAAHYSWDIFNWSSLIIGIVYMFIGWGMEKLKYSQLEEAPKFKILFDVIGPLFVLGSILNFGSGGNKPIYETLLLLSSLGFIFGSILRSSRSYLYIGTLFLIIYIFGIGYEYFQDKVGWPIILFVAGLFSMGIGVAIEKMRKKYFITNKV
;
A
#
# COMPACT_ATOMS: atom_id res chain seq x y z
N MET A 1 -30.03 -19.07 -56.40
CA MET A 1 -28.66 -18.56 -56.64
C MET A 1 -28.83 -17.12 -57.06
N ALA A 2 -28.74 -16.21 -56.09
CA ALA A 2 -28.90 -14.77 -56.33
C ALA A 2 -28.03 -14.31 -57.50
N ASN A 3 -28.63 -13.57 -58.44
CA ASN A 3 -27.92 -12.98 -59.55
C ASN A 3 -26.81 -12.06 -59.00
N LYS A 4 -25.58 -12.29 -59.44
CA LYS A 4 -24.39 -11.60 -58.94
C LYS A 4 -24.50 -10.08 -59.07
N GLN A 5 -25.17 -9.58 -60.11
CA GLN A 5 -25.38 -8.14 -60.32
C GLN A 5 -26.29 -7.53 -59.25
N VAL A 6 -27.38 -8.21 -58.90
CA VAL A 6 -28.32 -7.77 -57.85
C VAL A 6 -27.63 -7.78 -56.48
N LEU A 7 -26.84 -8.82 -56.20
CA LEU A 7 -26.09 -8.93 -54.95
C LEU A 7 -25.06 -7.80 -54.78
N ASP A 8 -24.28 -7.50 -55.83
CA ASP A 8 -23.28 -6.43 -55.78
C ASP A 8 -23.92 -5.04 -55.65
N TYR A 9 -25.03 -4.78 -56.36
CA TYR A 9 -25.79 -3.54 -56.22
C TYR A 9 -26.35 -3.37 -54.81
N THR A 10 -26.94 -4.43 -54.26
CA THR A 10 -27.54 -4.44 -52.91
C THR A 10 -26.48 -4.19 -51.85
N LYS A 11 -25.32 -4.85 -51.94
CA LYS A 11 -24.20 -4.65 -51.03
C LYS A 11 -23.69 -3.22 -51.06
N LYS A 12 -23.47 -2.65 -52.26
CA LYS A 12 -22.99 -1.28 -52.43
C LYS A 12 -23.98 -0.24 -51.93
N SER A 13 -25.28 -0.51 -52.05
CA SER A 13 -26.34 0.40 -51.59
C SER A 13 -26.51 0.33 -50.07
N LEU A 14 -26.45 -0.85 -49.46
CA LEU A 14 -26.42 -0.99 -48.00
C LEU A 14 -25.17 -0.33 -47.39
N GLU A 15 -24.00 -0.46 -48.02
CA GLU A 15 -22.78 0.23 -47.59
C GLU A 15 -22.88 1.77 -47.69
N LYS A 16 -23.78 2.30 -48.54
CA LYS A 16 -24.08 3.74 -48.66
C LYS A 16 -25.20 4.22 -47.72
N GLY A 17 -25.81 3.33 -46.94
CA GLY A 17 -26.85 3.68 -45.97
C GLY A 17 -28.27 3.76 -46.53
N TYR A 18 -28.54 3.20 -47.71
CA TYR A 18 -29.92 3.10 -48.22
C TYR A 18 -30.72 2.06 -47.42
N THR A 19 -32.02 2.34 -47.25
CA THR A 19 -32.96 1.42 -46.59
C THR A 19 -33.29 0.22 -47.48
N VAL A 20 -33.69 -0.89 -46.87
CA VAL A 20 -34.05 -2.13 -47.58
C VAL A 20 -35.22 -1.87 -48.54
N GLU A 21 -36.18 -1.04 -48.14
CA GLU A 21 -37.32 -0.66 -48.97
C GLU A 21 -36.87 0.11 -50.21
N GLN A 22 -35.99 1.11 -50.08
CA GLN A 22 -35.46 1.89 -51.21
C GLN A 22 -34.72 1.02 -52.23
N ILE A 23 -33.91 0.06 -51.75
CA ILE A 23 -33.18 -0.86 -52.60
C ILE A 23 -34.13 -1.80 -53.32
N SER A 24 -35.15 -2.31 -52.61
CA SER A 24 -36.17 -3.20 -53.18
C SER A 24 -36.98 -2.49 -54.27
N THR A 25 -37.44 -1.27 -54.02
CA THR A 25 -38.16 -0.46 -55.02
C THR A 25 -37.31 -0.20 -56.26
N ALA A 26 -36.05 0.22 -56.09
CA ALA A 26 -35.16 0.49 -57.22
C ALA A 26 -34.84 -0.76 -58.08
N LEU A 27 -34.80 -1.95 -57.46
CA LEU A 27 -34.60 -3.21 -58.18
C LEU A 27 -35.88 -3.71 -58.84
N LEU A 28 -37.05 -3.51 -58.21
CA LEU A 28 -38.35 -3.81 -58.83
C LEU A 28 -38.58 -2.95 -60.08
N ASP A 29 -38.24 -1.66 -60.02
CA ASP A 29 -38.33 -0.74 -61.18
C ASP A 29 -37.42 -1.15 -62.35
N GLN A 30 -36.35 -1.90 -62.07
CA GLN A 30 -35.44 -2.47 -63.07
C GLN A 30 -35.88 -3.84 -63.59
N GLY A 31 -37.03 -4.35 -63.14
CA GLY A 31 -37.61 -5.61 -63.60
C GLY A 31 -37.08 -6.86 -62.89
N TRP A 32 -36.40 -6.72 -61.75
CA TRP A 32 -35.95 -7.87 -60.96
C TRP A 32 -37.10 -8.52 -60.20
N SER A 33 -37.08 -9.86 -60.07
CA SER A 33 -38.13 -10.57 -59.34
C SER A 33 -38.02 -10.36 -57.82
N PRO A 34 -39.15 -10.26 -57.07
CA PRO A 34 -39.12 -10.06 -55.62
C PRO A 34 -38.32 -11.13 -54.86
N THR A 35 -38.30 -12.36 -55.37
CA THR A 35 -37.56 -13.49 -54.79
C THR A 35 -36.05 -13.32 -54.92
N GLU A 36 -35.56 -12.85 -56.07
CA GLU A 36 -34.12 -12.58 -56.28
C GLU A 36 -33.64 -11.40 -55.43
N ILE A 37 -34.48 -10.36 -55.29
CA ILE A 37 -34.21 -9.19 -54.45
C ILE A 37 -34.05 -9.62 -52.99
N ASN A 38 -34.99 -10.43 -52.47
CA ASN A 38 -34.93 -10.93 -51.10
C ASN A 38 -33.71 -11.85 -50.86
N GLU A 39 -33.38 -12.75 -51.79
CA GLU A 39 -32.19 -13.62 -51.69
C GLU A 39 -30.89 -12.78 -51.65
N ALA A 40 -30.83 -11.71 -52.46
CA ALA A 40 -29.68 -10.80 -52.51
C ALA A 40 -29.55 -9.95 -51.25
N LEU A 41 -30.66 -9.41 -50.73
CA LEU A 41 -30.70 -8.64 -49.48
C LEU A 41 -30.21 -9.45 -48.29
N LEU A 42 -30.68 -10.69 -48.15
CA LEU A 42 -30.30 -11.57 -47.06
C LEU A 42 -28.80 -11.87 -47.09
N LYS A 43 -28.25 -12.25 -48.25
CA LYS A 43 -26.81 -12.50 -48.42
C LYS A 43 -25.96 -11.25 -48.22
N ALA A 44 -26.43 -10.08 -48.66
CA ALA A 44 -25.72 -8.83 -48.47
C ALA A 44 -25.66 -8.44 -46.97
N GLN A 45 -26.75 -8.61 -46.24
CA GLN A 45 -26.80 -8.40 -44.78
C GLN A 45 -25.89 -9.37 -44.03
N GLU A 46 -25.90 -10.67 -44.37
CA GLU A 46 -24.98 -11.66 -43.78
C GLU A 46 -23.52 -11.28 -44.00
N THR A 47 -23.17 -10.85 -45.22
CA THR A 47 -21.81 -10.43 -45.57
C THR A 47 -21.39 -9.18 -44.78
N ILE A 48 -22.29 -8.22 -44.60
CA ILE A 48 -22.05 -7.00 -43.82
C ILE A 48 -21.92 -7.33 -42.33
N GLN A 49 -22.77 -8.22 -41.80
CA GLN A 49 -22.67 -8.69 -40.42
C GLN A 49 -21.36 -9.45 -40.17
N GLN A 50 -20.92 -10.31 -41.09
CA GLN A 50 -19.62 -10.98 -40.98
C GLN A 50 -18.45 -9.98 -41.03
N LYS A 51 -18.55 -8.95 -41.88
CA LYS A 51 -17.55 -7.87 -41.98
C LYS A 51 -17.51 -7.04 -40.69
N LEU A 52 -18.66 -6.73 -40.10
CA LEU A 52 -18.79 -6.05 -38.79
C LEU A 52 -18.26 -6.94 -37.65
N ALA A 53 -18.64 -8.21 -37.59
CA ALA A 53 -18.17 -9.15 -36.58
C ALA A 53 -16.64 -9.35 -36.64
N LYS A 54 -16.06 -9.33 -37.84
CA LYS A 54 -14.60 -9.40 -38.04
C LYS A 54 -13.89 -8.07 -37.76
N SER A 55 -14.59 -6.94 -37.91
CA SER A 55 -14.08 -5.59 -37.63
C SER A 55 -14.18 -5.19 -36.15
N ILE A 56 -15.05 -5.84 -35.38
CA ILE A 56 -15.02 -5.76 -33.92
C ILE A 56 -13.86 -6.66 -33.48
N ALA A 57 -12.63 -6.18 -33.68
CA ALA A 57 -11.49 -6.71 -32.95
C ALA A 57 -11.91 -6.73 -31.46
N PRO A 58 -11.69 -7.83 -30.72
CA PRO A 58 -12.01 -7.89 -29.31
C PRO A 58 -11.49 -6.60 -28.66
N PRO A 59 -12.32 -5.90 -27.85
CA PRO A 59 -11.95 -4.60 -27.29
C PRO A 59 -10.55 -4.73 -26.76
N ALA A 60 -9.64 -3.93 -27.34
CA ALA A 60 -8.21 -4.05 -27.07
C ALA A 60 -8.07 -4.26 -25.56
N PRO A 61 -7.50 -5.39 -25.11
CA PRO A 61 -7.56 -5.79 -23.71
C PRO A 61 -7.15 -4.56 -22.91
N PRO A 62 -7.98 -4.13 -21.92
CA PRO A 62 -7.87 -2.83 -21.28
C PRO A 62 -6.41 -2.63 -20.97
N LYS A 63 -5.80 -1.63 -21.62
CA LYS A 63 -4.35 -1.41 -21.68
C LYS A 63 -3.83 -1.62 -20.26
N LYS A 64 -3.27 -2.82 -19.99
CA LYS A 64 -2.88 -3.20 -18.63
C LYS A 64 -1.98 -2.07 -18.19
N SER A 65 -2.36 -1.38 -17.11
CA SER A 65 -1.59 -0.23 -16.62
C SER A 65 -0.14 -0.68 -16.59
N GLU A 66 0.72 0.00 -17.33
CA GLU A 66 2.15 -0.31 -17.58
C GLU A 66 3.00 -0.47 -16.29
N TRP A 67 2.34 -0.23 -15.16
CA TRP A 67 2.81 -0.07 -13.81
C TRP A 67 2.36 -1.19 -12.87
N SER A 68 1.60 -2.20 -13.34
CA SER A 68 1.39 -3.41 -12.55
C SER A 68 2.70 -4.21 -12.52
N ILE A 69 3.56 -3.90 -11.56
CA ILE A 69 4.69 -4.78 -11.20
C ILE A 69 4.04 -6.08 -10.76
N ASP A 70 4.16 -7.13 -11.58
CA ASP A 70 3.64 -8.43 -11.24
C ASP A 70 4.54 -9.03 -10.15
N LEU A 71 4.22 -8.69 -8.90
CA LEU A 71 4.92 -9.20 -7.71
C LEU A 71 4.91 -10.73 -7.68
N LYS A 72 4.07 -11.41 -8.47
CA LYS A 72 4.09 -12.88 -8.57
C LYS A 72 5.40 -13.43 -9.13
N SER A 73 6.15 -12.67 -9.93
CA SER A 73 7.36 -13.17 -10.62
C SER A 73 8.68 -12.72 -9.99
N LEU A 74 8.68 -12.16 -8.78
CA LEU A 74 9.93 -11.76 -8.13
C LEU A 74 10.81 -13.00 -7.91
N SER A 75 11.93 -13.09 -8.63
CA SER A 75 12.86 -14.20 -8.46
C SER A 75 13.53 -14.11 -7.09
N ALA A 76 13.95 -15.26 -6.54
CA ALA A 76 14.74 -15.29 -5.31
C ALA A 76 15.97 -14.36 -5.39
N SER A 77 16.56 -14.22 -6.59
CA SER A 77 17.64 -13.26 -6.85
C SER A 77 17.20 -11.80 -6.70
N GLN A 78 16.04 -11.41 -7.21
CA GLN A 78 15.52 -10.05 -7.04
C GLN A 78 15.25 -9.74 -5.57
N ILE A 79 14.73 -10.71 -4.82
CA ILE A 79 14.53 -10.57 -3.37
C ILE A 79 15.87 -10.36 -2.66
N LEU A 80 16.90 -11.17 -2.96
CA LEU A 80 18.24 -11.01 -2.41
C LEU A 80 18.88 -9.67 -2.78
N LEU A 81 18.64 -9.17 -3.99
CA LEU A 81 19.16 -7.89 -4.46
C LEU A 81 18.49 -6.72 -3.73
N TYR A 82 17.17 -6.74 -3.59
CA TYR A 82 16.45 -5.73 -2.81
C TYR A 82 16.81 -5.78 -1.33
N LEU A 83 16.94 -6.98 -0.77
CA LEU A 83 17.33 -7.19 0.62
C LEU A 83 18.76 -6.68 0.89
N GLY A 84 19.73 -7.03 0.03
CA GLY A 84 21.08 -6.50 0.11
C GLY A 84 21.13 -4.99 0.01
N GLY A 85 20.30 -4.38 -0.86
CA GLY A 85 20.23 -2.92 -1.01
C GLY A 85 19.70 -2.24 0.24
N LEU A 86 18.66 -2.82 0.85
CA LEU A 86 18.10 -2.37 2.11
C LEU A 86 19.13 -2.47 3.26
N ILE A 87 19.89 -3.58 3.32
CA ILE A 87 20.95 -3.77 4.33
C ILE A 87 22.04 -2.69 4.20
N ILE A 88 22.45 -2.34 2.97
CA ILE A 88 23.45 -1.27 2.76
C ILE A 88 22.92 0.09 3.23
N VAL A 89 21.67 0.42 2.89
CA VAL A 89 21.05 1.69 3.34
C VAL A 89 20.93 1.74 4.87
N LEU A 90 20.52 0.63 5.50
CA LEU A 90 20.45 0.52 6.95
C LEU A 90 21.83 0.65 7.60
N ALA A 91 22.86 0.00 7.05
CA ALA A 91 24.23 0.13 7.53
C ALA A 91 24.73 1.58 7.44
N GLY A 92 24.42 2.28 6.35
CA GLY A 92 24.71 3.71 6.20
C GLY A 92 24.00 4.58 7.22
N ALA A 93 22.70 4.35 7.44
CA ALA A 93 21.92 5.08 8.45
C ALA A 93 22.43 4.84 9.88
N ILE A 94 22.76 3.59 10.22
CA ILE A 94 23.35 3.23 11.52
C ILE A 94 24.72 3.91 11.69
N TYR A 95 25.56 3.86 10.66
CA TYR A 95 26.87 4.52 10.69
C TYR A 95 26.74 6.04 10.92
N ILE A 96 25.81 6.70 10.19
CA ILE A 96 25.50 8.12 10.39
C ILE A 96 25.00 8.38 11.83
N GLY A 97 24.10 7.52 12.34
CA GLY A 97 23.54 7.66 13.69
C GLY A 97 24.58 7.51 14.80
N ILE A 98 25.49 6.53 14.68
CA ILE A 98 26.57 6.30 15.66
C ILE A 98 27.53 7.49 15.70
N ASN A 99 27.87 8.05 14.54
CA ASN A 99 28.82 9.16 14.46
C ASN A 99 28.16 10.54 14.58
N TRP A 100 26.83 10.61 14.72
CA TRP A 100 26.06 11.85 14.66
C TRP A 100 26.55 12.90 15.65
N SER A 101 26.76 12.51 16.90
CA SER A 101 27.23 13.40 17.97
C SER A 101 28.64 13.91 17.74
N GLN A 102 29.49 13.13 17.06
CA GLN A 102 30.88 13.48 16.76
C GLN A 102 31.01 14.40 15.55
N TRP A 103 29.99 14.43 14.68
CA TRP A 103 29.99 15.27 13.49
C TRP A 103 29.68 16.72 13.82
N GLY A 104 30.43 17.63 13.18
CA GLY A 104 30.13 19.06 13.21
C GLY A 104 28.86 19.39 12.43
N LEU A 105 28.33 20.59 12.68
CA LEU A 105 27.11 21.13 12.05
C LEU A 105 27.07 20.90 10.53
N VAL A 106 28.15 21.27 9.83
CA VAL A 106 28.25 21.16 8.37
C VAL A 106 28.12 19.71 7.94
N ALA A 107 28.84 18.78 8.58
CA ALA A 107 28.82 17.37 8.23
C ALA A 107 27.41 16.76 8.40
N ARG A 108 26.68 17.12 9.46
CA ARG A 108 25.30 16.65 9.69
C ARG A 108 24.33 17.12 8.62
N ILE A 109 24.40 18.40 8.22
CA ILE A 109 23.57 18.95 7.14
C ILE A 109 23.90 18.24 5.82
N PHE A 110 25.20 18.11 5.49
CA PHE A 110 25.63 17.47 4.24
C PHE A 110 25.33 15.97 4.19
N ALA A 111 25.29 15.28 5.33
CA ALA A 111 24.96 13.87 5.41
C ALA A 111 23.58 13.53 4.84
N ILE A 112 22.61 14.45 4.95
CA ILE A 112 21.25 14.26 4.38
C ILE A 112 21.10 15.03 3.06
N PHE A 113 21.66 16.23 2.98
CA PHE A 113 21.57 17.06 1.79
C PHE A 113 22.19 16.37 0.56
N LEU A 114 23.36 15.76 0.69
CA LEU A 114 24.08 15.19 -0.45
C LEU A 114 23.34 13.98 -1.07
N PRO A 115 22.88 12.97 -0.30
CA PRO A 115 22.05 11.90 -0.86
C PRO A 115 20.74 12.39 -1.48
N MET A 116 20.07 13.36 -0.85
CA MET A 116 18.85 13.97 -1.38
C MET A 116 19.11 14.64 -2.74
N LEU A 117 20.17 15.44 -2.83
CA LEU A 117 20.56 16.14 -4.05
C LEU A 117 20.95 15.16 -5.16
N ILE A 118 21.75 14.13 -4.85
CA ILE A 118 22.12 13.08 -5.81
C ILE A 118 20.87 12.38 -6.37
N CYS A 119 19.90 12.06 -5.50
CA CYS A 119 18.65 11.43 -5.94
C CYS A 119 17.88 12.30 -6.93
N TYR A 120 17.81 13.62 -6.71
CA TYR A 120 17.16 14.53 -7.66
C TYR A 120 17.98 14.72 -8.94
N ILE A 121 19.30 14.93 -8.85
CA ILE A 121 20.18 15.11 -10.00
C ILE A 121 20.15 13.90 -10.93
N VAL A 122 20.15 12.69 -10.38
CA VAL A 122 20.08 11.44 -11.16
C VAL A 122 18.65 11.17 -11.63
N GLY A 123 17.66 11.40 -10.78
CA GLY A 123 16.25 11.10 -11.06
C GLY A 123 15.65 11.95 -12.16
N VAL A 124 15.94 13.27 -12.21
CA VAL A 124 15.32 14.19 -13.17
C VAL A 124 15.65 13.84 -14.62
N PRO A 125 16.93 13.71 -15.05
CA PRO A 125 17.26 13.34 -16.42
C PRO A 125 16.75 11.95 -16.81
N MET A 126 16.80 10.99 -15.87
CA MET A 126 16.28 9.63 -16.10
C MET A 126 14.76 9.62 -16.30
N PHE A 127 14.02 10.56 -15.71
CA PHE A 127 12.56 10.61 -15.85
C PHE A 127 12.12 11.05 -17.24
N PHE A 128 12.88 11.97 -17.84
CA PHE A 128 12.65 12.43 -19.21
C PHE A 128 13.19 11.47 -20.28
N ASN A 129 13.90 10.42 -19.88
CA ASN A 129 14.35 9.35 -20.78
C ASN A 129 13.44 8.12 -20.63
N ASP A 130 12.67 7.79 -21.67
CA ASP A 130 11.65 6.72 -21.64
C ASP A 130 12.20 5.35 -21.22
N GLY A 131 13.48 5.07 -21.50
CA GLY A 131 14.13 3.80 -21.14
C GLY A 131 14.31 3.56 -19.63
N TYR A 132 14.27 4.62 -18.82
CA TYR A 132 14.61 4.55 -17.39
C TYR A 132 13.54 5.15 -16.47
N LYS A 133 12.34 5.38 -17.00
CA LYS A 133 11.25 6.05 -16.28
C LYS A 133 10.90 5.35 -14.95
N LYS A 134 10.93 4.02 -14.89
CA LYS A 134 10.64 3.26 -13.65
C LYS A 134 11.68 3.52 -12.55
N GLN A 135 12.95 3.50 -12.90
CA GLN A 135 14.06 3.76 -11.98
C GLN A 135 14.07 5.22 -11.53
N SER A 136 13.79 6.15 -12.44
CA SER A 136 13.73 7.58 -12.13
C SER A 136 12.71 7.94 -11.05
N VAL A 137 11.53 7.31 -11.08
CA VAL A 137 10.48 7.52 -10.08
C VAL A 137 10.96 7.12 -8.69
N VAL A 138 11.76 6.06 -8.58
CA VAL A 138 12.34 5.63 -7.29
C VAL A 138 13.31 6.68 -6.77
N PHE A 139 14.25 7.16 -7.59
CA PHE A 139 15.20 8.20 -7.18
C PHE A 139 14.48 9.50 -6.78
N LEU A 140 13.53 9.97 -7.57
CA LEU A 140 12.75 11.16 -7.25
C LEU A 140 11.90 10.99 -5.97
N ALA A 141 11.41 9.76 -5.70
CA ALA A 141 10.66 9.45 -4.48
C ALA A 141 11.53 9.50 -3.24
N VAL A 142 12.71 8.87 -3.30
CA VAL A 142 13.66 8.90 -2.21
C VAL A 142 14.11 10.34 -1.95
N GLY A 143 14.43 11.11 -2.99
CA GLY A 143 14.76 12.53 -2.86
C GLY A 143 13.63 13.35 -2.21
N SER A 144 12.38 13.14 -2.64
CA SER A 144 11.20 13.83 -2.09
C SER A 144 10.93 13.47 -0.62
N LEU A 145 11.19 12.22 -0.24
CA LEU A 145 11.05 11.77 1.15
C LEU A 145 12.17 12.30 2.05
N LEU A 146 13.40 12.44 1.55
CA LEU A 146 14.52 13.00 2.30
C LEU A 146 14.40 14.51 2.56
N PHE A 147 13.65 15.23 1.73
CA PHE A 147 13.49 16.68 1.84
C PHE A 147 12.97 17.20 3.21
N PRO A 148 11.86 16.68 3.78
CA PRO A 148 11.42 17.13 5.10
C PRO A 148 12.43 16.81 6.22
N PHE A 149 13.19 15.71 6.11
CA PHE A 149 14.27 15.40 7.05
C PHE A 149 15.41 16.40 6.93
N PHE A 150 15.79 16.74 5.69
CA PHE A 150 16.79 17.77 5.44
C PHE A 150 16.37 19.11 6.05
N LEU A 151 15.12 19.57 5.83
CA LEU A 151 14.62 20.81 6.42
C LEU A 151 14.63 20.77 7.95
N THR A 152 14.23 19.64 8.54
CA THR A 152 14.22 19.46 10.00
C THR A 152 15.62 19.65 10.58
N ILE A 153 16.62 19.03 9.96
CA ILE A 153 18.02 19.11 10.43
C ILE A 153 18.60 20.48 10.14
N LEU A 154 18.35 21.04 8.96
CA LEU A 154 18.79 22.39 8.59
C LEU A 154 18.27 23.42 9.60
N PHE A 155 16.98 23.41 9.92
CA PHE A 155 16.36 24.36 10.85
C PHE A 155 16.83 24.18 12.28
N THR A 156 17.03 22.93 12.72
CA THR A 156 17.51 22.62 14.07
C THR A 156 18.97 23.07 14.24
N GLU A 157 19.84 22.73 13.29
CA GLU A 157 21.27 23.05 13.37
C GLU A 157 21.54 24.55 13.18
N LEU A 158 20.77 25.23 12.32
CA LEU A 158 20.87 26.69 12.14
C LEU A 158 20.13 27.49 13.22
N LYS A 159 19.43 26.83 14.15
CA LYS A 159 18.64 27.47 15.22
C LYS A 159 17.68 28.56 14.69
N ILE A 160 17.02 28.29 13.58
CA ILE A 160 16.07 29.24 12.94
C ILE A 160 14.84 29.47 13.84
N PHE A 161 14.44 28.45 14.60
CA PHE A 161 13.32 28.50 15.54
C PHE A 161 13.83 28.44 16.99
N ALA A 162 13.09 29.07 17.90
CA ALA A 162 13.44 29.13 19.31
C ALA A 162 13.43 27.74 19.97
N GLN A 163 12.47 26.89 19.58
CA GLN A 163 12.40 25.50 20.00
C GLN A 163 12.21 24.60 18.78
N PRO A 164 13.00 23.52 18.64
CA PRO A 164 12.76 22.55 17.58
C PRO A 164 11.40 21.87 17.85
N PHE A 165 10.66 21.59 16.77
CA PHE A 165 9.36 20.91 16.79
C PHE A 165 8.21 21.67 17.47
N ASP A 166 8.30 22.99 17.63
CA ASP A 166 7.12 23.80 17.94
C ASP A 166 6.12 23.85 16.74
N ASN A 167 4.95 24.45 16.95
CA ASN A 167 3.92 24.50 15.91
C ASN A 167 4.37 25.30 14.68
N ASP A 168 5.16 26.36 14.89
CA ASP A 168 5.65 27.24 13.83
C ASP A 168 6.72 26.52 12.98
N PHE A 169 7.62 25.78 13.63
CA PHE A 169 8.58 24.88 13.01
C PHE A 169 7.86 23.83 12.16
N CYS A 170 6.87 23.14 12.74
CA CYS A 170 6.15 22.09 12.03
C CYS A 170 5.36 22.63 10.85
N LEU A 171 4.76 23.82 10.99
CA LEU A 171 4.08 24.52 9.91
C LEU A 171 5.06 24.88 8.79
N ALA A 172 6.22 25.45 9.10
CA ALA A 172 7.22 25.84 8.11
C ALA A 172 7.75 24.63 7.30
N VAL A 173 8.11 23.54 7.98
CA VAL A 173 8.56 22.30 7.33
C VAL A 173 7.45 21.72 6.45
N SER A 174 6.22 21.69 6.94
CA SER A 174 5.07 21.17 6.18
C SER A 174 4.75 22.02 4.96
N LEU A 175 4.81 23.35 5.08
CA LEU A 175 4.52 24.30 4.01
C LEU A 175 5.55 24.19 2.88
N LEU A 176 6.85 24.20 3.21
CA LEU A 176 7.92 24.06 2.22
C LEU A 176 7.86 22.70 1.52
N SER A 177 7.59 21.63 2.27
CA SER A 177 7.41 20.29 1.70
C SER A 177 6.18 20.25 0.78
N PHE A 178 5.07 20.86 1.17
CA PHE A 178 3.87 20.97 0.36
C PHE A 178 4.14 21.66 -0.98
N VAL A 179 4.85 22.80 -0.96
CA VAL A 179 5.23 23.53 -2.18
C VAL A 179 6.09 22.66 -3.09
N LEU A 180 7.12 22.01 -2.54
CA LEU A 180 7.98 21.10 -3.33
C LEU A 180 7.18 19.97 -3.96
N TYR A 181 6.27 19.35 -3.22
CA TYR A 181 5.45 18.23 -3.70
C TYR A 181 4.42 18.67 -4.73
N LEU A 182 3.84 19.87 -4.57
CA LEU A 182 2.93 20.46 -5.55
C LEU A 182 3.65 20.76 -6.86
N VAL A 183 4.82 21.40 -6.80
CA VAL A 183 5.68 21.65 -7.98
C VAL A 183 6.09 20.34 -8.64
N SER A 184 6.53 19.36 -7.85
CA SER A 184 6.87 18.04 -8.35
C SER A 184 5.67 17.35 -9.02
N SER A 185 4.48 17.41 -8.42
CA SER A 185 3.25 16.86 -9.01
C SER A 185 2.91 17.52 -10.33
N PHE A 186 3.14 18.83 -10.46
CA PHE A 186 2.90 19.56 -11.70
C PHE A 186 3.89 19.14 -12.80
N ILE A 187 5.18 19.03 -12.47
CA ILE A 187 6.25 18.69 -13.42
C ILE A 187 6.17 17.23 -13.86
N PHE A 188 6.14 16.30 -12.91
CA PHE A 188 6.27 14.86 -13.20
C PHE A 188 4.94 14.16 -13.48
N ARG A 189 3.80 14.75 -13.07
CA ARG A 189 2.45 14.21 -13.26
C ARG A 189 2.29 12.74 -12.82
N PHE A 190 3.05 12.33 -11.80
CA PHE A 190 3.03 10.95 -11.29
C PHE A 190 2.17 10.84 -10.02
N PRO A 191 1.37 9.76 -9.85
CA PRO A 191 0.44 9.63 -8.72
C PRO A 191 1.08 9.74 -7.33
N ILE A 192 2.35 9.36 -7.20
CA ILE A 192 3.06 9.38 -5.91
C ILE A 192 3.20 10.79 -5.34
N TRP A 193 3.36 11.82 -6.18
CA TRP A 193 3.39 13.22 -5.70
C TRP A 193 2.02 13.73 -5.33
N ALA A 194 0.96 13.20 -5.98
CA ALA A 194 -0.40 13.50 -5.56
C ALA A 194 -0.65 13.06 -4.12
N PHE A 195 -0.15 11.88 -3.76
CA PHE A 195 -0.20 11.41 -2.39
C PHE A 195 0.64 12.28 -1.44
N LEU A 196 1.88 12.61 -1.79
CA LEU A 196 2.76 13.41 -0.93
C LEU A 196 2.23 14.83 -0.67
N TYR A 197 1.77 15.57 -1.70
CA TYR A 197 1.26 16.93 -1.47
C TYR A 197 -0.06 16.89 -0.70
N GLN A 198 -0.92 15.87 -0.86
CA GLN A 198 -2.13 15.73 -0.07
C GLN A 198 -1.79 15.54 1.42
N GLY A 199 -0.81 14.69 1.73
CA GLY A 199 -0.33 14.50 3.10
C GLY A 199 0.27 15.78 3.71
N ALA A 200 1.12 16.48 2.95
CA ALA A 200 1.69 17.75 3.40
C ALA A 200 0.63 18.85 3.54
N GLY A 201 -0.36 18.91 2.64
CA GLY A 201 -1.46 19.86 2.67
C GLY A 201 -2.40 19.67 3.86
N LEU A 202 -2.70 18.41 4.23
CA LEU A 202 -3.42 18.09 5.47
C LEU A 202 -2.65 18.57 6.71
N SER A 203 -1.33 18.40 6.70
CA SER A 203 -0.47 18.87 7.80
C SER A 203 -0.49 20.40 7.90
N VAL A 204 -0.37 21.11 6.77
CA VAL A 204 -0.51 22.57 6.71
C VAL A 204 -1.87 23.02 7.25
N PHE A 205 -2.96 22.40 6.79
CA PHE A 205 -4.31 22.73 7.25
C PHE A 205 -4.46 22.54 8.76
N TYR A 206 -3.96 21.42 9.31
CA TYR A 206 -3.97 21.17 10.75
C TYR A 206 -3.21 22.25 11.52
N PHE A 207 -1.98 22.57 11.12
CA PHE A 207 -1.18 23.59 11.82
C PHE A 207 -1.76 24.99 11.66
N LEU A 208 -2.45 25.30 10.56
CA LEU A 208 -3.21 26.55 10.41
C LEU A 208 -4.38 26.62 11.39
N ILE A 209 -5.13 25.54 11.60
CA ILE A 209 -6.21 25.51 12.62
C ILE A 209 -5.63 25.76 14.03
N VAL A 210 -4.50 25.12 14.34
CA VAL A 210 -3.82 25.31 15.62
C VAL A 210 -3.33 26.76 15.76
N PHE A 211 -2.72 27.30 14.71
CA PHE A 211 -2.23 28.69 14.66
C PHE A 211 -3.35 29.73 14.86
N VAL A 212 -4.54 29.48 14.30
CA VAL A 212 -5.73 30.33 14.46
C VAL A 212 -6.32 30.24 15.89
N GLY A 213 -5.80 29.38 16.76
CA GLY A 213 -6.25 29.24 18.16
C GLY A 213 -7.51 28.39 18.32
N ALA A 214 -8.06 27.84 17.23
CA ALA A 214 -9.21 26.94 17.26
C ALA A 214 -8.91 25.60 17.93
N GLY A 215 -7.62 25.25 18.08
CA GLY A 215 -7.18 24.05 18.80
C GLY A 215 -7.55 24.03 20.29
N ASN A 216 -7.82 25.18 20.91
CA ASN A 216 -8.23 25.26 22.32
C ASN A 216 -9.75 25.19 22.53
N ILE A 217 -10.55 25.53 21.52
CA ILE A 217 -12.02 25.65 21.66
C ILE A 217 -12.70 24.28 21.51
N PHE A 218 -12.21 23.46 20.59
CA PHE A 218 -12.67 22.10 20.45
C PHE A 218 -11.55 21.18 20.88
N GLY A 219 -11.72 20.52 22.04
CA GLY A 219 -10.80 19.47 22.46
C GLY A 219 -10.51 18.53 21.29
N ARG A 220 -9.23 18.19 21.10
CA ARG A 220 -8.72 17.40 19.96
C ARG A 220 -9.58 16.14 19.70
N THR A 221 -10.07 15.53 20.77
CA THR A 221 -10.93 14.34 20.76
C THR A 221 -12.34 14.63 20.23
N THR A 222 -12.98 15.72 20.66
CA THR A 222 -14.35 16.07 20.26
C THR A 222 -14.44 16.39 18.77
N MET A 223 -13.48 17.14 18.22
CA MET A 223 -13.42 17.35 16.76
C MET A 223 -13.30 16.04 16.00
N SER A 224 -12.48 15.12 16.49
CA SER A 224 -12.26 13.83 15.82
C SER A 224 -13.53 12.99 15.80
N TRP A 225 -14.34 13.01 16.87
CA TRP A 225 -15.65 12.37 16.88
C TRP A 225 -16.64 13.03 15.91
N LEU A 226 -16.68 14.37 15.84
CA LEU A 226 -17.55 15.09 14.91
C LEU A 226 -17.18 14.79 13.45
N PHE A 227 -15.89 14.82 13.12
CA PHE A 227 -15.41 14.46 11.79
C PHE A 227 -15.67 12.99 11.46
N LEU A 228 -15.59 12.08 12.45
CA LEU A 228 -15.93 10.68 12.24
C LEU A 228 -17.41 10.52 11.83
N VAL A 229 -18.32 11.16 12.56
CA VAL A 229 -19.77 11.15 12.24
C VAL A 229 -20.01 11.72 10.85
N LEU A 230 -19.42 12.88 10.55
CA LEU A 230 -19.54 13.53 9.25
C LEU A 230 -19.02 12.65 8.11
N GLY A 231 -17.81 12.11 8.24
CA GLY A 231 -17.21 11.24 7.25
C GLY A 231 -18.02 9.96 7.01
N THR A 232 -18.63 9.41 8.07
CA THR A 232 -19.54 8.26 7.96
C THR A 232 -20.81 8.61 7.21
N ALA A 233 -21.38 9.78 7.45
CA ALA A 233 -22.54 10.26 6.69
C ALA A 233 -22.20 10.39 5.20
N TYR A 234 -21.02 10.92 4.84
CA TYR A 234 -20.56 10.98 3.44
C TYR A 234 -20.35 9.59 2.81
N LEU A 235 -19.85 8.60 3.57
CA LEU A 235 -19.80 7.22 3.11
C LEU A 235 -21.22 6.66 2.85
N PHE A 236 -22.19 6.94 3.72
CA PHE A 236 -23.56 6.49 3.54
C PHE A 236 -24.25 7.18 2.34
N PHE A 237 -24.08 8.51 2.20
CA PHE A 237 -24.58 9.25 1.05
C PHE A 237 -24.02 8.73 -0.27
N SER A 238 -22.78 8.22 -0.29
CA SER A 238 -22.22 7.60 -1.49
C SER A 238 -23.05 6.43 -2.00
N LEU A 239 -23.65 5.64 -1.09
CA LEU A 239 -24.54 4.54 -1.44
C LEU A 239 -25.90 5.04 -1.96
N LEU A 240 -26.41 6.14 -1.39
CA LEU A 240 -27.66 6.76 -1.83
C LEU A 240 -27.53 7.37 -3.23
N TYR A 241 -26.43 8.08 -3.50
CA TYR A 241 -26.15 8.64 -4.82
C TYR A 241 -26.04 7.56 -5.88
N ASP A 242 -25.34 6.45 -5.60
CA ASP A 242 -25.22 5.34 -6.55
C ASP A 242 -26.59 4.71 -6.85
N LYS A 243 -27.46 4.54 -5.84
CA LYS A 243 -28.85 4.08 -6.04
C LYS A 243 -29.69 5.05 -6.87
N SER A 244 -29.45 6.36 -6.76
CA SER A 244 -30.13 7.39 -7.54
C SER A 244 -29.62 7.54 -8.98
N GLY A 245 -28.56 6.82 -9.36
CA GLY A 245 -27.92 6.92 -10.69
C GLY A 245 -26.82 7.98 -10.81
N GLN A 246 -26.58 8.76 -9.75
CA GLN A 246 -25.56 9.83 -9.66
C GLN A 246 -24.17 9.26 -9.29
N LYS A 247 -23.54 8.58 -10.26
CA LYS A 247 -22.33 7.77 -10.01
C LYS A 247 -21.06 8.58 -9.71
N ASP A 248 -20.95 9.80 -10.23
CA ASP A 248 -19.74 10.62 -10.05
C ASP A 248 -19.77 11.32 -8.69
N GLU A 249 -20.92 11.86 -8.30
CA GLU A 249 -21.20 12.42 -6.97
C GLU A 249 -20.98 11.37 -5.89
N GLY A 250 -21.48 10.14 -6.10
CA GLY A 250 -21.23 9.00 -5.22
C GLY A 250 -19.74 8.73 -5.04
N ARG A 251 -18.95 8.80 -6.12
CA ARG A 251 -17.50 8.59 -6.07
C ARG A 251 -16.76 9.69 -5.28
N TYR A 252 -17.15 10.96 -5.45
CA TYR A 252 -16.55 12.06 -4.69
C TYR A 252 -16.90 11.96 -3.21
N SER A 253 -18.18 11.72 -2.89
CA SER A 253 -18.68 11.52 -1.53
C SER A 253 -17.94 10.38 -0.83
N TYR A 254 -17.74 9.26 -1.53
CA TYR A 254 -17.00 8.11 -0.99
C TYR A 254 -15.54 8.42 -0.69
N ARG A 255 -14.82 9.06 -1.62
CA ARG A 255 -13.40 9.40 -1.44
C ARG A 255 -13.22 10.40 -0.29
N PHE A 256 -14.05 11.43 -0.25
CA PHE A 256 -14.01 12.43 0.81
C PHE A 256 -14.36 11.81 2.17
N GLY A 257 -15.47 11.07 2.26
CA GLY A 257 -15.89 10.38 3.48
C GLY A 257 -14.82 9.42 3.99
N THR A 258 -14.20 8.63 3.11
CA THR A 258 -13.10 7.72 3.47
C THR A 258 -11.92 8.47 4.10
N LEU A 259 -11.48 9.57 3.51
CA LEU A 259 -10.35 10.36 4.01
C LEU A 259 -10.66 10.97 5.38
N VAL A 260 -11.86 11.55 5.54
CA VAL A 260 -12.28 12.17 6.80
C VAL A 260 -12.40 11.12 7.91
N VAL A 261 -12.99 9.95 7.63
CA VAL A 261 -13.08 8.84 8.60
C VAL A 261 -11.68 8.34 8.99
N ALA A 262 -10.81 8.11 8.00
CA ALA A 262 -9.45 7.62 8.27
C ALA A 262 -8.66 8.61 9.14
N TRP A 263 -8.73 9.91 8.84
CA TRP A 263 -8.08 10.95 9.63
C TRP A 263 -8.62 10.99 11.06
N SER A 264 -9.94 10.93 11.22
CA SER A 264 -10.59 10.93 12.53
C SER A 264 -10.14 9.75 13.39
N PHE A 265 -10.02 8.56 12.80
CA PHE A 265 -9.49 7.39 13.51
C PHE A 265 -8.02 7.54 13.90
N ILE A 266 -7.17 8.14 13.06
CA ILE A 266 -5.77 8.38 13.41
C ILE A 266 -5.67 9.24 14.67
N VAL A 267 -6.45 10.32 14.75
CA VAL A 267 -6.44 11.21 15.91
C VAL A 267 -7.01 10.51 17.15
N LEU A 268 -8.14 9.80 17.01
CA LEU A 268 -8.74 9.05 18.13
C LEU A 268 -7.82 7.94 18.65
N LEU A 269 -7.13 7.23 17.75
CA LEU A 269 -6.16 6.21 18.12
C LEU A 269 -4.99 6.83 18.89
N ASN A 270 -4.45 7.95 18.43
CA ASN A 270 -3.38 8.67 19.13
C ASN A 270 -3.79 9.07 20.56
N GLU A 271 -5.02 9.55 20.73
CA GLU A 271 -5.57 9.87 22.06
C GLU A 271 -5.77 8.63 22.93
N THR A 272 -6.09 7.49 22.31
CA THR A 272 -6.20 6.23 23.03
C THR A 272 -4.85 5.82 23.61
N PHE A 273 -3.74 6.03 22.87
CA PHE A 273 -2.38 5.80 23.38
C PHE A 273 -2.03 6.70 24.57
N SER A 274 -2.55 7.93 24.64
CA SER A 274 -2.17 8.87 25.70
C SER A 274 -2.87 8.62 27.03
N ASN A 275 -4.16 8.25 27.08
CA ASN A 275 -4.87 8.44 28.36
C ASN A 275 -5.92 7.39 28.76
N GLN A 276 -6.51 6.59 27.85
CA GLN A 276 -7.72 5.82 28.21
C GLN A 276 -7.85 4.44 27.55
N GLY A 277 -7.78 3.39 28.37
CA GLY A 277 -7.98 2.00 27.90
C GLY A 277 -9.40 1.71 27.41
N TYR A 278 -10.43 2.39 27.93
CA TYR A 278 -11.82 2.18 27.49
C TYR A 278 -12.06 2.64 26.06
N LEU A 279 -11.36 3.69 25.60
CA LEU A 279 -11.44 4.17 24.23
C LEU A 279 -10.95 3.10 23.24
N ALA A 280 -9.97 2.27 23.63
CA ALA A 280 -9.49 1.18 22.78
C ALA A 280 -10.58 0.13 22.53
N TYR A 281 -11.38 -0.21 23.56
CA TYR A 281 -12.51 -1.13 23.40
C TYR A 281 -13.62 -0.54 22.53
N LEU A 282 -13.94 0.74 22.72
CA LEU A 282 -14.91 1.44 21.90
C LEU A 282 -14.48 1.50 20.43
N LEU A 283 -13.21 1.83 20.17
CA LEU A 283 -12.63 1.82 18.82
C LEU A 283 -12.61 0.42 18.23
N PHE A 284 -12.30 -0.62 19.01
CA PHE A 284 -12.39 -2.00 18.56
C PHE A 284 -13.80 -2.35 18.08
N ILE A 285 -14.84 -2.01 18.86
CA ILE A 285 -16.24 -2.23 18.49
C ILE A 285 -16.59 -1.47 17.20
N LEU A 286 -16.16 -0.22 17.08
CA LEU A 286 -16.36 0.57 15.85
C LEU A 286 -15.65 -0.06 14.65
N GLY A 287 -14.40 -0.53 14.82
CA GLY A 287 -13.66 -1.22 13.77
C GLY A 287 -14.39 -2.48 13.28
N VAL A 288 -14.94 -3.27 14.20
CA VAL A 288 -15.79 -4.42 13.89
C VAL A 288 -17.05 -3.98 13.13
N ALA A 289 -17.71 -2.90 13.56
CA ALA A 289 -18.89 -2.36 12.89
C ALA A 289 -18.59 -1.91 11.44
N TYR A 290 -17.48 -1.18 11.19
CA TYR A 290 -17.06 -0.80 9.84
C TYR A 290 -16.70 -2.02 8.98
N PHE A 291 -16.08 -3.03 9.57
CA PHE A 291 -15.78 -4.27 8.86
C PHE A 291 -17.06 -4.96 8.40
N PHE A 292 -18.05 -5.11 9.28
CA PHE A 292 -19.36 -5.65 8.93
C PHE A 292 -20.14 -4.77 7.96
N PHE A 293 -19.98 -3.44 8.03
CA PHE A 293 -20.53 -2.52 7.04
C PHE A 293 -19.92 -2.78 5.65
N GLY A 294 -18.62 -3.08 5.57
CA GLY A 294 -17.97 -3.58 4.36
C GLY A 294 -18.60 -4.86 3.82
N VAL A 295 -18.84 -5.85 4.70
CA VAL A 295 -19.54 -7.11 4.36
C VAL A 295 -20.94 -6.85 3.82
N PHE A 296 -21.68 -5.94 4.47
CA PHE A 296 -23.01 -5.55 4.04
C PHE A 296 -22.99 -4.88 2.66
N CYS A 297 -22.07 -3.94 2.43
CA CYS A 297 -21.93 -3.28 1.12
C CYS A 297 -21.61 -4.30 0.01
N GLU A 298 -20.73 -5.25 0.28
CA GLU A 298 -20.35 -6.28 -0.68
C GLU A 298 -21.51 -7.23 -1.02
N LYS A 299 -22.25 -7.71 -0.01
CA LYS A 299 -23.44 -8.56 -0.22
C LYS A 299 -24.54 -7.89 -1.04
N ASN A 300 -24.63 -6.56 -0.98
CA ASN A 300 -25.59 -5.77 -1.76
C ASN A 300 -25.04 -5.35 -3.15
N ASN A 301 -23.96 -5.97 -3.63
CA ASN A 301 -23.31 -5.69 -4.92
C ASN A 301 -22.67 -4.28 -5.04
N PHE A 302 -22.47 -3.55 -3.95
CA PHE A 302 -21.76 -2.26 -3.94
C PHE A 302 -20.23 -2.44 -3.87
N ARG A 303 -19.66 -3.23 -4.77
CA ARG A 303 -18.24 -3.64 -4.75
C ARG A 303 -17.25 -2.47 -4.73
N LYS A 304 -17.59 -1.33 -5.33
CA LYS A 304 -16.72 -0.14 -5.35
C LYS A 304 -16.60 0.54 -3.99
N TYR A 305 -17.62 0.41 -3.14
CA TYR A 305 -17.74 1.14 -1.89
C TYR A 305 -17.38 0.30 -0.66
N CYS A 306 -17.18 -1.01 -0.80
CA CYS A 306 -16.85 -1.89 0.32
C CYS A 306 -15.37 -1.86 0.74
N GLN A 307 -14.45 -1.46 -0.16
CA GLN A 307 -13.01 -1.50 0.11
C GLN A 307 -12.59 -0.59 1.27
N ALA A 308 -13.10 0.65 1.34
CA ALA A 308 -12.74 1.59 2.39
C ALA A 308 -13.26 1.17 3.77
N PRO A 309 -14.54 0.78 3.94
CA PRO A 309 -15.03 0.22 5.21
C PRO A 309 -14.24 -0.99 5.68
N TYR A 310 -13.86 -1.92 4.78
CA TYR A 310 -13.00 -3.05 5.15
C TYR A 310 -11.62 -2.59 5.62
N PHE A 311 -10.98 -1.68 4.88
CA PHE A 311 -9.66 -1.17 5.24
C PHE A 311 -9.67 -0.42 6.56
N ILE A 312 -10.63 0.49 6.74
CA ILE A 312 -10.85 1.26 7.97
C ILE A 312 -11.14 0.30 9.12
N GLY A 313 -12.10 -0.62 8.95
CA GLY A 313 -12.48 -1.58 9.97
C GLY A 313 -11.32 -2.46 10.41
N ALA A 314 -10.61 -3.08 9.46
CA ALA A 314 -9.44 -3.93 9.74
C ALA A 314 -8.31 -3.13 10.40
N GLY A 315 -8.03 -1.91 9.93
CA GLY A 315 -7.02 -1.03 10.51
C GLY A 315 -7.36 -0.62 11.95
N VAL A 316 -8.61 -0.23 12.21
CA VAL A 316 -9.07 0.17 13.55
C VAL A 316 -9.05 -1.03 14.50
N ILE A 317 -9.48 -2.22 14.07
CA ILE A 317 -9.36 -3.46 14.85
C ILE A 317 -7.90 -3.70 15.24
N PHE A 318 -6.98 -3.60 14.26
CA PHE A 318 -5.55 -3.77 14.48
C PHE A 318 -4.99 -2.77 15.50
N PHE A 319 -5.18 -1.47 15.29
CA PHE A 319 -4.61 -0.48 16.21
C PHE A 319 -5.23 -0.53 17.60
N SER A 320 -6.53 -0.85 17.70
CA SER A 320 -7.21 -0.99 19.00
C SER A 320 -6.68 -2.18 19.80
N LEU A 321 -6.51 -3.34 19.16
CA LEU A 321 -5.90 -4.50 19.81
C LEU A 321 -4.44 -4.23 20.16
N SER A 322 -3.65 -3.67 19.24
CA SER A 322 -2.26 -3.26 19.52
C SER A 322 -2.16 -2.32 20.73
N ARG A 323 -3.11 -1.40 20.87
CA ARG A 323 -3.20 -0.52 22.02
C ARG A 323 -3.52 -1.27 23.32
N LEU A 324 -4.42 -2.24 23.27
CA LEU A 324 -4.76 -3.09 24.41
C LEU A 324 -3.60 -3.98 24.84
N ALA A 325 -2.78 -4.46 23.91
CA ALA A 325 -1.53 -5.15 24.22
C ALA A 325 -0.51 -4.21 24.85
N SER A 326 -0.29 -3.05 24.25
CA SER A 326 0.74 -2.12 24.72
C SER A 326 0.48 -1.56 26.10
N GLY A 327 -0.79 -1.42 26.50
CA GLY A 327 -1.14 -1.05 27.87
C GLY A 327 -1.06 -2.19 28.89
N GLY A 328 -0.83 -3.43 28.46
CA GLY A 328 -1.02 -4.63 29.31
C GLY A 328 -2.46 -4.83 29.79
N THR A 329 -3.39 -3.98 29.35
CA THR A 329 -4.79 -3.93 29.78
C THR A 329 -5.54 -5.21 29.47
N LEU A 330 -5.20 -5.87 28.36
CA LEU A 330 -5.83 -7.13 27.97
C LEU A 330 -5.56 -8.22 29.02
N LEU A 331 -4.29 -8.41 29.39
CA LEU A 331 -3.89 -9.41 30.38
C LEU A 331 -4.33 -9.00 31.78
N LYS A 332 -4.19 -7.72 32.15
CA LYS A 332 -4.59 -7.18 33.46
C LYS A 332 -6.06 -7.45 33.76
N ASN A 333 -6.94 -7.22 32.77
CA ASN A 333 -8.37 -7.46 32.92
C ASN A 333 -8.69 -8.97 32.99
N LEU A 334 -7.88 -9.82 32.36
CA LEU A 334 -8.12 -11.26 32.28
C LEU A 334 -7.59 -12.01 33.52
N THR A 335 -6.46 -11.61 34.08
CA THR A 335 -5.87 -12.24 35.28
C THR A 335 -6.40 -11.64 36.58
N GLY A 336 -7.07 -10.48 36.51
CA GLY A 336 -7.56 -9.75 37.70
C GLY A 336 -6.45 -9.28 38.63
N SER A 337 -5.17 -9.44 38.26
CA SER A 337 -4.07 -9.10 39.13
C SER A 337 -3.78 -7.60 39.06
N ALA A 338 -3.63 -6.98 40.23
CA ALA A 338 -3.10 -5.63 40.35
C ALA A 338 -1.59 -5.57 40.09
N ALA A 339 -1.05 -6.53 39.31
CA ALA A 339 0.37 -6.62 39.03
C ALA A 339 0.87 -5.29 38.46
N HIS A 340 1.93 -4.75 39.07
CA HIS A 340 2.63 -3.59 38.56
C HIS A 340 3.00 -3.82 37.09
N TYR A 341 2.89 -2.76 36.29
CA TYR A 341 3.23 -2.77 34.88
C TYR A 341 4.66 -3.31 34.70
N SER A 342 4.77 -4.55 34.23
CA SER A 342 6.04 -5.20 33.92
C SER A 342 6.17 -5.37 32.42
N TRP A 343 7.41 -5.28 31.92
CA TRP A 343 7.74 -5.53 30.52
C TRP A 343 7.27 -6.92 30.05
N ASP A 344 7.22 -7.89 30.95
CA ASP A 344 6.72 -9.23 30.66
C ASP A 344 5.22 -9.22 30.28
N ILE A 345 4.38 -8.44 30.98
CA ILE A 345 2.94 -8.35 30.68
C ILE A 345 2.74 -7.78 29.27
N PHE A 346 3.52 -6.76 28.89
CA PHE A 346 3.49 -6.17 27.55
C PHE A 346 3.87 -7.22 26.47
N ASN A 347 4.95 -7.96 26.69
CA ASN A 347 5.44 -8.97 25.74
C ASN A 347 4.45 -10.14 25.60
N TRP A 348 3.89 -10.64 26.70
CA TRP A 348 2.85 -11.68 26.67
C TRP A 348 1.58 -11.21 25.97
N SER A 349 1.15 -9.97 26.23
CA SER A 349 -0.04 -9.41 25.58
C SER A 349 0.18 -9.27 24.07
N SER A 350 1.37 -8.82 23.66
CA SER A 350 1.76 -8.69 22.25
C SER A 350 1.81 -10.05 21.55
N LEU A 351 2.31 -11.09 22.22
CA LEU A 351 2.33 -12.47 21.72
C LEU A 351 0.90 -13.00 21.49
N ILE A 352 0.03 -12.86 22.49
CA ILE A 352 -1.38 -13.29 22.41
C ILE A 352 -2.09 -12.59 21.24
N ILE A 353 -1.89 -11.28 21.10
CA ILE A 353 -2.51 -10.51 20.03
C ILE A 353 -1.96 -10.91 18.65
N GLY A 354 -0.66 -11.20 18.54
CA GLY A 354 -0.08 -11.75 17.32
C GLY A 354 -0.76 -13.06 16.88
N ILE A 355 -1.02 -13.95 17.83
CA ILE A 355 -1.77 -15.19 17.59
C ILE A 355 -3.21 -14.89 17.17
N VAL A 356 -3.91 -13.97 17.85
CA VAL A 356 -5.27 -13.54 17.48
C VAL A 356 -5.30 -12.99 16.05
N TYR A 357 -4.32 -12.18 15.63
CA TYR A 357 -4.24 -11.72 14.24
C TYR A 357 -4.08 -12.85 13.23
N MET A 358 -3.27 -13.87 13.54
CA MET A 358 -3.14 -15.04 12.66
C MET A 358 -4.47 -15.80 12.52
N PHE A 359 -5.27 -15.89 13.59
CA PHE A 359 -6.62 -16.46 13.55
C PHE A 359 -7.60 -15.60 12.76
N ILE A 360 -7.55 -14.27 12.91
CA ILE A 360 -8.34 -13.34 12.09
C ILE A 360 -8.00 -13.52 10.61
N GLY A 361 -6.71 -13.57 10.26
CA GLY A 361 -6.26 -13.83 8.89
C GLY A 361 -6.78 -15.17 8.33
N TRP A 362 -6.79 -16.22 9.16
CA TRP A 362 -7.39 -17.50 8.80
C TRP A 362 -8.93 -17.41 8.62
N GLY A 363 -9.62 -16.65 9.47
CA GLY A 363 -11.05 -16.37 9.34
C GLY A 363 -11.37 -15.63 8.03
N MET A 364 -10.57 -14.63 7.64
CA MET A 364 -10.71 -13.90 6.38
C MET A 364 -10.57 -14.81 5.15
N GLU A 365 -9.72 -15.84 5.24
CA GLU A 365 -9.61 -16.85 4.18
C GLU A 365 -10.89 -17.69 4.06
N LYS A 366 -11.53 -18.03 5.18
CA LYS A 366 -12.80 -18.76 5.19
C LYS A 366 -13.98 -17.93 4.67
N LEU A 367 -13.92 -16.60 4.78
CA LEU A 367 -14.95 -15.73 4.18
C LEU A 367 -15.04 -15.85 2.66
N LYS A 368 -14.00 -16.34 1.98
CA LYS A 368 -14.03 -16.65 0.54
C LYS A 368 -15.14 -17.65 0.19
N TYR A 369 -15.48 -18.59 1.09
CA TYR A 369 -16.57 -19.54 0.87
C TYR A 369 -17.96 -18.90 0.94
N SER A 370 -18.07 -17.70 1.51
CA SER A 370 -19.33 -16.94 1.65
C SER A 370 -19.60 -15.97 0.49
N GLN A 371 -18.97 -16.18 -0.67
CA GLN A 371 -19.10 -15.33 -1.86
C GLN A 371 -18.60 -13.88 -1.69
N LEU A 372 -17.74 -13.62 -0.69
CA LEU A 372 -17.06 -12.33 -0.53
C LEU A 372 -15.72 -12.37 -1.29
N GLU A 373 -15.59 -11.52 -2.31
CA GLU A 373 -14.40 -11.39 -3.16
C GLU A 373 -13.39 -10.37 -2.62
N GLU A 374 -13.84 -9.32 -1.95
CA GLU A 374 -13.00 -8.21 -1.45
C GLU A 374 -12.45 -8.48 -0.04
N ALA A 375 -13.25 -9.04 0.87
CA ALA A 375 -12.82 -9.35 2.24
C ALA A 375 -11.53 -10.20 2.33
N PRO A 376 -11.35 -11.27 1.52
CA PRO A 376 -10.15 -12.10 1.59
C PRO A 376 -8.86 -11.37 1.21
N LYS A 377 -8.93 -10.23 0.50
CA LYS A 377 -7.74 -9.43 0.16
C LYS A 377 -7.06 -8.85 1.40
N PHE A 378 -7.83 -8.58 2.45
CA PHE A 378 -7.32 -8.07 3.72
C PHE A 378 -6.61 -9.14 4.57
N LYS A 379 -6.71 -10.42 4.21
CA LYS A 379 -5.90 -11.50 4.80
C LYS A 379 -4.41 -11.15 4.84
N ILE A 380 -3.90 -10.54 3.77
CA ILE A 380 -2.47 -10.21 3.62
C ILE A 380 -1.98 -9.34 4.77
N LEU A 381 -2.78 -8.36 5.22
CA LEU A 381 -2.44 -7.48 6.33
C LEU A 381 -2.22 -8.28 7.62
N PHE A 382 -3.14 -9.17 7.98
CA PHE A 382 -3.03 -10.00 9.18
C PHE A 382 -1.96 -11.09 9.06
N ASP A 383 -1.74 -11.63 7.86
CA ASP A 383 -0.66 -12.58 7.56
C ASP A 383 0.74 -11.96 7.69
N VAL A 384 0.87 -10.64 7.58
CA VAL A 384 2.13 -9.92 7.85
C VAL A 384 2.24 -9.56 9.33
N ILE A 385 1.19 -8.95 9.87
CA ILE A 385 1.20 -8.38 11.22
C ILE A 385 1.23 -9.46 12.32
N GLY A 386 0.49 -10.55 12.16
CA GLY A 386 0.44 -11.62 13.15
C GLY A 386 1.83 -12.21 13.44
N PRO A 387 2.55 -12.73 12.43
CA PRO A 387 3.92 -13.21 12.59
C PRO A 387 4.87 -12.14 13.14
N LEU A 388 4.73 -10.88 12.71
CA LEU A 388 5.55 -9.76 13.19
C LEU A 388 5.38 -9.55 14.71
N PHE A 389 4.15 -9.59 15.22
CA PHE A 389 3.88 -9.47 16.66
C PHE A 389 4.35 -10.70 17.45
N VAL A 390 4.15 -11.91 16.92
CA VAL A 390 4.61 -13.14 17.58
C VAL A 390 6.13 -13.15 17.71
N LEU A 391 6.86 -12.98 16.60
CA LEU A 391 8.32 -13.00 16.60
C LEU A 391 8.91 -11.78 17.31
N GLY A 392 8.29 -10.60 17.15
CA GLY A 392 8.67 -9.38 17.87
C GLY A 392 8.58 -9.54 19.39
N SER A 393 7.54 -10.21 19.88
CA SER A 393 7.38 -10.48 21.31
C SER A 393 8.44 -11.45 21.82
N ILE A 394 8.75 -12.51 21.06
CA ILE A 394 9.81 -13.48 21.43
C ILE A 394 11.17 -12.79 21.46
N LEU A 395 11.46 -11.94 20.47
CA LEU A 395 12.68 -11.12 20.44
C LEU A 395 12.78 -10.23 21.68
N ASN A 396 11.68 -9.56 22.06
CA ASN A 396 11.65 -8.70 23.25
C ASN A 396 11.77 -9.49 24.57
N PHE A 397 11.40 -10.77 24.62
CA PHE A 397 11.69 -11.60 25.80
C PHE A 397 13.18 -11.94 25.92
N GLY A 398 13.86 -12.08 24.78
CA GLY A 398 15.31 -12.28 24.71
C GLY A 398 16.11 -11.00 24.95
N SER A 399 15.52 -9.81 24.80
CA SER A 399 16.23 -8.56 25.08
C SER A 399 16.40 -8.35 26.60
N GLY A 400 17.59 -7.90 27.01
CA GLY A 400 17.94 -7.68 28.42
C GLY A 400 18.94 -8.68 29.03
N GLY A 401 19.77 -9.32 28.20
CA GLY A 401 20.90 -10.16 28.60
C GLY A 401 20.73 -11.62 28.17
N ASN A 402 21.81 -12.40 28.29
CA ASN A 402 21.96 -13.82 27.94
C ASN A 402 20.82 -14.72 28.44
N LYS A 403 19.68 -14.71 27.74
CA LYS A 403 18.53 -15.56 27.99
C LYS A 403 18.45 -16.57 26.85
N PRO A 404 19.28 -17.63 26.89
CA PRO A 404 19.45 -18.55 25.75
C PRO A 404 18.15 -19.26 25.36
N ILE A 405 17.20 -19.39 26.29
CA ILE A 405 15.88 -19.97 26.04
C ILE A 405 15.10 -19.14 25.02
N TYR A 406 15.03 -17.83 25.18
CA TYR A 406 14.26 -16.96 24.28
C TYR A 406 15.00 -16.72 22.95
N GLU A 407 16.33 -16.69 22.98
CA GLU A 407 17.16 -16.67 21.77
C GLU A 407 16.93 -17.92 20.91
N THR A 408 16.97 -19.11 21.54
CA THR A 408 16.68 -20.39 20.87
C THR A 408 15.25 -20.42 20.36
N LEU A 409 14.30 -19.92 21.15
CA LEU A 409 12.90 -19.85 20.76
C LEU A 409 12.69 -18.92 19.55
N LEU A 410 13.40 -17.79 19.48
CA LEU A 410 13.34 -16.88 18.34
C LEU A 410 13.90 -17.53 17.07
N LEU A 411 15.04 -18.22 17.17
CA LEU A 411 15.63 -18.95 16.05
C LEU A 411 14.67 -20.02 15.52
N LEU A 412 14.17 -20.89 16.42
CA LEU A 412 13.25 -21.96 16.06
C LEU A 412 11.93 -21.42 15.49
N SER A 413 11.39 -20.35 16.08
CA SER A 413 10.15 -19.73 15.59
C SER A 413 10.36 -19.09 14.21
N SER A 414 11.48 -18.40 13.99
CA SER A 414 11.81 -17.79 12.69
C SER A 414 11.92 -18.85 11.59
N LEU A 415 12.63 -19.97 11.87
CA LEU A 415 12.68 -21.13 10.98
C LEU A 415 11.29 -21.75 10.79
N GLY A 416 10.49 -21.85 11.86
CA GLY A 416 9.11 -22.33 11.83
C GLY A 416 8.22 -21.51 10.90
N PHE A 417 8.33 -20.18 10.89
CA PHE A 417 7.62 -19.32 9.94
C PHE A 417 8.13 -19.48 8.51
N ILE A 418 9.44 -19.66 8.30
CA ILE A 418 10.03 -19.93 6.97
C ILE A 418 9.50 -21.25 6.41
N PHE A 419 9.56 -22.35 7.15
CA PHE A 419 9.07 -23.65 6.68
C PHE A 419 7.53 -23.69 6.63
N GLY A 420 6.86 -23.08 7.60
CA GLY A 420 5.41 -22.93 7.63
C GLY A 420 4.87 -22.12 6.43
N SER A 421 5.70 -21.25 5.83
CA SER A 421 5.34 -20.54 4.61
C SER A 421 5.06 -21.47 3.43
N ILE A 422 5.71 -22.65 3.38
CA ILE A 422 5.49 -23.67 2.34
C ILE A 422 4.12 -24.30 2.53
N LEU A 423 3.79 -24.72 3.76
CA LEU A 423 2.51 -25.35 4.08
C LEU A 423 1.33 -24.39 3.88
N ARG A 424 1.47 -23.15 4.33
CA ARG A 424 0.42 -22.11 4.21
C ARG A 424 0.41 -21.45 2.83
N SER A 425 1.41 -21.69 1.99
CA SER A 425 1.62 -20.96 0.72
C SER A 425 1.57 -19.44 0.87
N SER A 426 2.03 -18.89 2.02
CA SER A 426 1.97 -17.46 2.34
C SER A 426 3.35 -16.83 2.27
N ARG A 427 3.54 -15.88 1.34
CA ARG A 427 4.81 -15.17 1.15
C ARG A 427 5.17 -14.29 2.35
N SER A 428 4.17 -13.75 3.03
CA SER A 428 4.36 -12.92 4.22
C SER A 428 5.09 -13.68 5.32
N TYR A 429 4.77 -14.97 5.50
CA TYR A 429 5.43 -15.82 6.50
C TYR A 429 6.91 -16.02 6.18
N LEU A 430 7.25 -16.21 4.90
CA LEU A 430 8.63 -16.32 4.44
C LEU A 430 9.39 -15.02 4.72
N TYR A 431 8.86 -13.87 4.30
CA TYR A 431 9.53 -12.59 4.45
C TYR A 431 9.73 -12.20 5.92
N ILE A 432 8.69 -12.33 6.75
CA ILE A 432 8.78 -11.99 8.17
C ILE A 432 9.69 -12.99 8.91
N GLY A 433 9.59 -14.29 8.63
CA GLY A 433 10.48 -15.29 9.23
C GLY A 433 11.96 -15.05 8.87
N THR A 434 12.26 -14.73 7.61
CA THR A 434 13.61 -14.37 7.18
C THR A 434 14.09 -13.06 7.81
N LEU A 435 13.23 -12.04 7.90
CA LEU A 435 13.57 -10.76 8.54
C LEU A 435 13.98 -10.97 10.00
N PHE A 436 13.21 -11.73 10.77
CA PHE A 436 13.54 -12.01 12.17
C PHE A 436 14.74 -12.93 12.34
N LEU A 437 14.98 -13.86 11.42
CA LEU A 437 16.22 -14.63 11.40
C LEU A 437 17.45 -13.72 11.21
N ILE A 438 17.33 -12.71 10.33
CA ILE A 438 18.38 -11.71 10.14
C ILE A 438 18.55 -10.89 11.42
N ILE A 439 17.47 -10.35 12.00
CA ILE A 439 17.52 -9.59 13.25
C ILE A 439 18.18 -10.42 14.37
N TYR A 440 17.85 -11.70 14.48
CA TYR A 440 18.47 -12.63 15.44
C TYR A 440 19.98 -12.78 15.23
N ILE A 441 20.43 -13.04 13.99
CA ILE A 441 21.86 -13.15 13.67
C ILE A 441 22.58 -11.85 14.03
N PHE A 442 21.95 -10.70 13.75
CA PHE A 442 22.49 -9.40 14.10
C PHE A 442 22.51 -9.16 15.62
N GLY A 443 21.46 -9.54 16.33
CA GLY A 443 21.35 -9.39 17.78
C GLY A 443 22.46 -10.14 18.51
N ILE A 444 22.69 -11.42 18.14
CA ILE A 444 23.82 -12.21 18.64
C ILE A 444 25.15 -11.57 18.23
N GLY A 445 25.26 -11.11 16.98
CA GLY A 445 26.45 -10.41 16.51
C GLY A 445 26.78 -9.17 17.35
N TYR A 446 25.78 -8.39 17.75
CA TYR A 446 25.96 -7.24 18.60
C TYR A 446 26.34 -7.66 20.01
N GLU A 447 25.51 -8.46 20.69
CA GLU A 447 25.69 -8.81 22.11
C GLU A 447 27.02 -9.53 22.40
N TYR A 448 27.44 -10.43 21.51
CA TYR A 448 28.65 -11.23 21.71
C TYR A 448 29.91 -10.61 21.10
N PHE A 449 29.82 -9.52 20.31
CA PHE A 449 30.97 -8.91 19.62
C PHE A 449 31.05 -7.37 19.70
N GLN A 450 30.41 -6.72 20.68
CA GLN A 450 30.33 -5.24 20.83
C GLN A 450 31.68 -4.50 20.71
N ASP A 451 32.79 -5.12 21.12
CA ASP A 451 34.10 -4.46 21.19
C ASP A 451 34.90 -4.48 19.88
N LYS A 452 34.31 -4.93 18.76
CA LYS A 452 35.02 -5.02 17.47
C LYS A 452 34.33 -4.18 16.39
N VAL A 453 35.00 -3.08 15.99
CA VAL A 453 34.74 -2.26 14.78
C VAL A 453 34.53 -3.12 13.52
N GLY A 454 35.00 -4.38 13.53
CA GLY A 454 34.77 -5.34 12.46
C GLY A 454 33.30 -5.65 12.17
N TRP A 455 32.34 -5.47 13.09
CA TRP A 455 30.98 -5.97 12.88
C TRP A 455 30.18 -5.24 11.77
N PRO A 456 30.10 -3.89 11.73
CA PRO A 456 29.49 -3.19 10.58
C PRO A 456 30.18 -3.50 9.26
N ILE A 457 31.51 -3.70 9.27
CA ILE A 457 32.29 -4.07 8.09
C ILE A 457 31.93 -5.49 7.63
N ILE A 458 31.84 -6.45 8.54
CA ILE A 458 31.43 -7.83 8.26
C ILE A 458 30.03 -7.86 7.67
N LEU A 459 29.11 -7.04 8.18
CA LEU A 459 27.76 -6.94 7.64
C LEU A 459 27.70 -6.31 6.26
N PHE A 460 28.49 -5.26 6.03
CA PHE A 460 28.64 -4.65 4.71
C PHE A 460 29.18 -5.67 3.70
N VAL A 461 30.21 -6.42 4.09
CA VAL A 461 30.80 -7.49 3.29
C VAL A 461 29.81 -8.63 3.07
N ALA A 462 29.08 -9.07 4.09
CA ALA A 462 28.04 -10.10 3.98
C ALA A 462 26.89 -9.67 3.07
N GLY A 463 26.47 -8.40 3.13
CA GLY A 463 25.48 -7.81 2.23
C GLY A 463 25.96 -7.81 0.78
N LEU A 464 27.22 -7.44 0.53
CA LEU A 464 27.84 -7.52 -0.80
C LEU A 464 27.94 -8.96 -1.31
N PHE A 465 28.32 -9.91 -0.45
CA PHE A 465 28.34 -11.34 -0.81
C PHE A 465 26.94 -11.85 -1.13
N SER A 466 25.92 -11.47 -0.36
CA SER A 466 24.54 -11.85 -0.62
C SER A 466 24.03 -11.32 -1.96
N MET A 467 24.31 -10.05 -2.29
CA MET A 467 24.04 -9.49 -3.62
C MET A 467 24.78 -10.26 -4.73
N GLY A 468 26.07 -10.54 -4.53
CA GLY A 468 26.89 -11.28 -5.49
C GLY A 468 26.36 -12.69 -5.75
N ILE A 469 25.96 -13.40 -4.70
CA ILE A 469 25.31 -14.72 -4.80
C ILE A 469 23.96 -14.61 -5.52
N GLY A 470 23.16 -13.60 -5.20
CA GLY A 470 21.90 -13.33 -5.89
C GLY A 470 22.09 -13.16 -7.40
N VAL A 471 23.09 -12.37 -7.83
CA VAL A 471 23.43 -12.18 -9.24
C VAL A 471 23.94 -13.48 -9.88
N ALA A 472 24.77 -14.24 -9.18
CA ALA A 472 25.30 -15.52 -9.67
C ALA A 472 24.18 -16.55 -9.89
N ILE A 473 23.24 -16.68 -8.95
CA ILE A 473 22.06 -17.56 -9.06
C ILE A 473 21.20 -17.16 -10.25
N GLU A 474 20.97 -15.87 -10.49
CA GLU A 474 20.20 -15.39 -11.63
C GLU A 474 20.90 -15.68 -12.96
N LYS A 475 22.23 -15.50 -13.02
CA LYS A 475 23.05 -15.82 -14.19
C LYS A 475 23.02 -17.31 -14.50
N MET A 476 23.13 -18.17 -13.49
CA MET A 476 22.98 -19.62 -13.63
C MET A 476 21.55 -19.99 -14.07
N ARG A 477 20.53 -19.42 -13.44
CA ARG A 477 19.13 -19.66 -13.81
C ARG A 477 18.89 -19.39 -15.29
N LYS A 478 19.37 -18.24 -15.78
CA LYS A 478 19.27 -17.87 -17.20
C LYS A 478 20.03 -18.83 -18.12
N LYS A 479 21.23 -19.26 -17.72
CA LYS A 479 22.07 -20.17 -18.51
C LYS A 479 21.51 -21.59 -18.63
N TYR A 480 20.84 -22.10 -17.58
CA TYR A 480 20.44 -23.51 -17.51
C TYR A 480 18.94 -23.76 -17.72
N PHE A 481 18.05 -22.80 -17.41
CA PHE A 481 16.60 -23.03 -17.45
C PHE A 481 15.87 -22.35 -18.62
N ILE A 482 16.54 -21.47 -19.38
CA ILE A 482 15.92 -20.79 -20.54
C ILE A 482 16.15 -21.57 -21.85
N THR A 483 17.08 -22.53 -21.88
CA THR A 483 17.46 -23.28 -23.09
C THR A 483 16.46 -24.36 -23.52
N ASN A 484 15.35 -24.58 -22.80
CA ASN A 484 14.34 -25.61 -23.14
C ASN A 484 13.02 -25.04 -23.66
N LYS A 485 13.01 -23.84 -24.24
CA LYS A 485 11.94 -23.41 -25.15
C LYS A 485 12.46 -23.49 -26.58
N VAL A 486 12.51 -24.72 -27.11
CA VAL A 486 12.43 -24.99 -28.55
C VAL A 486 11.05 -25.56 -28.81
#